data_AF-A0A348PSN3-F1
#
_entry.id   AF-A0A348PSN3-F1
#
_cell.length_a   1.000
_cell.length_b   1.000
_cell.length_c   1.000
_cell.angle_alpha   90.00
_cell.angle_beta   90.00
_cell.angle_gamma   90.00
#
_symmetry.space_group_name_H-M   'P 1'
#
loop_
_entity.id
_entity.type
_entity.pdbx_description
1 polymer ?
#
loop_
_entity_poly.entity_id
_entity_poly.type
_entity_poly.pdbx_seq_one_letter_code
_entity_poly.pdbx_strand_id
1 'polypeptide(L)'
;MRSPEVNQPIVFADQKLKKIFVMNSDRTGTVLPENLQLTDKQGNILEVPSNMSSGMTVLDVKGMKAGGYFLNVHSDVSDKTIRIVLF
;
A
#
# COMPACT_ATOMS: atom_id res chain seq x y z
N MET A 1 -0.85 31.33 -4.10
CA MET A 1 0.01 30.20 -3.66
C MET A 1 -0.79 28.93 -3.88
N ARG A 2 -0.37 28.04 -4.80
CA ARG A 2 -1.00 26.72 -4.89
C ARG A 2 -0.55 25.93 -3.65
N SER A 3 -1.50 25.31 -2.95
CA SER A 3 -1.17 24.35 -1.90
C SER A 3 -0.18 23.34 -2.49
N PRO A 4 0.93 22.97 -1.80
CA PRO A 4 1.72 21.85 -2.27
C PRO A 4 0.76 20.68 -2.42
N GLU A 5 0.65 20.14 -3.63
CA GLU A 5 -0.08 18.91 -3.86
C GLU A 5 0.63 17.88 -2.99
N VAL A 6 -0.03 17.49 -1.89
CA VAL A 6 0.50 16.47 -0.99
C VAL A 6 0.66 15.24 -1.86
N ASN A 7 1.89 14.78 -2.08
CA ASN A 7 2.14 13.55 -2.81
C ASN A 7 1.54 12.40 -2.00
N GLN A 8 0.38 11.91 -2.41
CA GLN A 8 -0.33 10.85 -1.70
C GLN A 8 -0.08 9.53 -2.42
N PRO A 9 0.17 8.43 -1.70
CA PRO A 9 0.26 7.13 -2.35
C PRO A 9 -1.11 6.75 -2.94
N ILE A 10 -1.09 6.30 -4.18
CA ILE A 10 -2.20 5.61 -4.83
C ILE A 10 -2.07 4.12 -4.53
N VAL A 11 -3.14 3.53 -4.01
CA VAL A 11 -3.18 2.11 -3.66
C VAL A 11 -4.34 1.43 -4.38
N PHE A 12 -4.04 0.30 -5.02
CA PHE A 12 -4.99 -0.49 -5.78
C PHE A 12 -4.87 -1.96 -5.39
N ALA A 13 -5.98 -2.60 -5.01
CA ALA A 13 -6.02 -4.02 -4.69
C ALA A 13 -6.67 -4.81 -5.84
N ASP A 14 -5.89 -5.67 -6.49
CA ASP A 14 -6.39 -6.59 -7.52
C ASP A 14 -6.74 -7.94 -6.90
N GLN A 15 -8.04 -8.25 -6.88
CA GLN A 15 -8.57 -9.48 -6.30
C GLN A 15 -8.25 -10.72 -7.14
N LYS A 16 -8.13 -10.57 -8.46
CA LYS A 16 -7.87 -11.69 -9.37
C LYS A 16 -6.41 -12.11 -9.30
N LEU A 17 -5.51 -11.12 -9.24
CA LEU A 17 -4.07 -11.35 -9.09
C LEU A 17 -3.67 -11.62 -7.64
N LYS A 18 -4.56 -11.32 -6.68
CA LYS A 18 -4.30 -11.34 -5.24
C LYS A 18 -3.07 -10.49 -4.89
N LYS A 19 -3.07 -9.25 -5.38
CA LYS A 19 -1.97 -8.29 -5.21
C LYS A 19 -2.47 -6.92 -4.81
N ILE A 20 -1.70 -6.23 -3.99
CA ILE A 20 -1.88 -4.80 -3.71
C ILE A 20 -0.75 -4.04 -4.39
N PHE A 21 -1.10 -3.02 -5.17
CA PHE A 21 -0.18 -2.16 -5.89
C PHE A 21 -0.15 -0.80 -5.20
N VAL A 22 1.04 -0.28 -4.97
CA VAL A 22 1.29 1.01 -4.31
C VAL A 22 2.22 1.83 -5.17
N MET A 23 1.83 3.07 -5.48
CA MET A 23 2.62 4.00 -6.28
C MET A 23 2.46 5.43 -5.76
N ASN A 24 3.44 6.29 -6.01
CA ASN A 24 3.29 7.72 -5.70
C ASN A 24 2.33 8.40 -6.68
N SER A 25 1.50 9.33 -6.18
CA SER A 25 0.55 10.08 -7.02
C SER A 25 1.21 10.93 -8.10
N ASP A 26 2.37 11.51 -7.80
CA ASP A 26 3.14 12.32 -8.74
C ASP A 26 3.92 11.47 -9.76
N ARG A 27 3.87 10.13 -9.62
CA ARG A 27 4.62 9.16 -10.42
C ARG A 27 6.14 9.40 -10.41
N THR A 28 6.63 10.15 -9.42
CA THR A 28 8.06 10.32 -9.19
C THR A 28 8.49 9.43 -8.02
N GLY A 29 9.54 8.65 -8.22
CA GLY A 29 10.01 7.68 -7.23
C GLY A 29 9.09 6.46 -7.05
N THR A 30 9.36 5.67 -6.01
CA THR A 30 8.62 4.46 -5.68
C THR A 30 8.47 4.40 -4.16
N VAL A 31 7.26 4.09 -3.67
CA VAL A 31 7.05 3.85 -2.24
C VAL A 31 7.78 2.57 -1.87
N LEU A 32 8.84 2.66 -1.06
CA LEU A 32 9.65 1.50 -0.71
C LEU A 32 8.87 0.50 0.15
N PRO A 33 9.13 -0.81 0.03
CA PRO A 33 8.47 -1.81 0.87
C PRO A 33 8.64 -1.59 2.37
N GLU A 34 9.79 -1.10 2.85
CA GLU A 34 9.98 -0.80 4.28
C GLU A 34 9.05 0.29 4.82
N ASN A 35 8.50 1.11 3.94
CA ASN A 35 7.55 2.16 4.27
C ASN A 35 6.09 1.66 4.27
N LEU A 36 5.87 0.37 4.04
CA LEU A 36 4.56 -0.24 3.96
C LEU A 36 4.36 -1.23 5.12
N GLN A 37 3.25 -1.07 5.82
CA GLN A 37 2.84 -1.99 6.87
C GLN A 37 1.38 -2.39 6.65
N LEU A 38 1.15 -3.66 6.33
CA LEU A 38 -0.18 -4.22 6.22
C LEU A 38 -0.63 -4.74 7.60
N THR A 39 -1.83 -4.39 8.03
CA THR A 39 -2.42 -4.89 9.28
C THR A 39 -3.81 -5.45 9.06
N ASP A 40 -4.20 -6.40 9.91
CA ASP A 40 -5.60 -6.83 10.00
C ASP A 40 -6.46 -5.79 10.74
N LYS A 41 -7.76 -6.10 10.89
CA LYS A 41 -8.72 -5.24 11.59
C LYS A 41 -8.45 -5.10 13.09
N GLN A 42 -7.66 -5.99 13.67
CA GLN A 42 -7.22 -5.94 15.07
C GLN A 42 -5.90 -5.16 15.24
N GLY A 43 -5.26 -4.76 14.14
CA GLY A 43 -3.98 -4.07 14.15
C GLY A 43 -2.77 -5.00 14.19
N ASN A 44 -2.95 -6.30 13.99
CA ASN A 44 -1.81 -7.22 13.90
C ASN A 44 -1.09 -6.98 12.58
N ILE A 45 0.23 -6.84 12.63
CA ILE A 45 1.07 -6.70 11.45
C ILE A 45 1.10 -8.02 10.68
N LEU A 46 0.89 -7.94 9.37
CA LEU A 46 0.88 -9.07 8.46
C LEU A 46 2.08 -8.95 7.51
N GLU A 47 2.99 -9.90 7.61
CA GLU A 47 4.10 -10.01 6.67
C GLU A 47 3.61 -10.66 5.38
N VAL A 48 3.85 -9.97 4.27
CA VAL A 48 3.54 -10.44 2.92
C VAL A 48 4.74 -10.21 2.01
N PRO A 49 4.98 -11.10 1.03
CA PRO A 49 6.03 -10.87 0.05
C PRO A 49 5.78 -9.55 -0.68
N SER A 50 6.83 -8.75 -0.83
CA SER A 50 6.79 -7.47 -1.53
C SER A 50 7.84 -7.43 -2.63
N ASN A 51 7.49 -6.92 -3.80
CA ASN A 51 8.44 -6.70 -4.88
C ASN A 51 8.26 -5.31 -5.49
N MET A 52 9.37 -4.68 -5.88
CA MET A 52 9.36 -3.44 -6.64
C MET A 52 9.42 -3.75 -8.13
N SER A 53 8.56 -3.10 -8.93
CA SER A 53 8.56 -3.22 -10.38
C SER A 53 8.00 -1.95 -10.99
N SER A 54 8.56 -1.45 -12.10
CA SER A 54 7.93 -0.40 -12.92
C SER A 54 7.44 0.85 -12.17
N GLY A 55 8.16 1.30 -11.14
CA GLY A 55 7.79 2.49 -10.35
C GLY A 55 6.73 2.26 -9.27
N MET A 56 6.37 1.01 -9.00
CA MET A 56 5.40 0.62 -7.98
C MET A 56 5.96 -0.47 -7.07
N THR A 57 5.43 -0.52 -5.85
CA THR A 57 5.62 -1.65 -4.94
C THR A 57 4.37 -2.51 -4.96
N VAL A 58 4.59 -3.81 -5.03
CA VAL A 58 3.53 -4.81 -5.15
C VAL A 58 3.63 -5.74 -3.95
N LEU A 59 2.53 -5.88 -3.21
CA LEU A 59 2.39 -6.80 -2.09
C LEU A 59 1.60 -8.03 -2.57
N ASP A 60 2.14 -9.24 -2.38
CA ASP A 60 1.47 -10.49 -2.69
C ASP A 60 0.60 -10.96 -1.52
N VAL A 61 -0.72 -10.88 -1.69
CA VAL A 61 -1.70 -11.20 -0.65
C VAL A 61 -2.42 -12.52 -0.92
N LYS A 62 -1.85 -13.40 -1.75
CA LYS A 62 -2.46 -14.69 -2.15
C LYS A 62 -2.76 -15.62 -0.97
N GLY A 63 -1.95 -15.57 0.09
CA GLY A 63 -2.16 -16.38 1.31
C GLY A 63 -3.19 -15.79 2.28
N MET A 64 -3.70 -14.59 2.03
CA MET A 64 -4.56 -13.88 2.98
C MET A 64 -6.03 -14.29 2.83
N LYS A 65 -6.75 -14.27 3.95
CA LYS A 65 -8.19 -14.54 3.99
C LYS A 65 -8.96 -13.36 3.39
N ALA A 66 -10.16 -13.61 2.87
CA ALA A 66 -11.09 -12.53 2.56
C ALA A 66 -11.43 -11.74 3.84
N GLY A 67 -11.50 -10.43 3.74
CA GLY A 67 -11.71 -9.55 4.89
C GLY A 67 -11.24 -8.11 4.66
N GLY A 68 -11.47 -7.28 5.68
CA GLY A 68 -10.96 -5.91 5.73
C GLY A 68 -9.57 -5.85 6.36
N TYR A 69 -8.70 -5.05 5.75
CA TYR A 69 -7.31 -4.81 6.13
C TYR A 69 -6.98 -3.32 6.06
N PHE A 70 -5.87 -2.94 6.66
CA PHE A 70 -5.34 -1.58 6.61
C PHE A 70 -3.91 -1.61 6.08
N LEU A 71 -3.62 -0.78 5.08
CA LEU A 71 -2.25 -0.53 4.64
C LEU A 71 -1.82 0.83 5.18
N ASN A 72 -0.85 0.81 6.10
CA ASN A 72 -0.17 2.00 6.57
C ASN A 72 1.00 2.28 5.62
N VAL A 73 1.06 3.50 5.11
CA VAL A 73 2.13 4.01 4.26
C VAL A 73 2.83 5.12 5.03
N HIS A 74 4.07 4.86 5.41
CA HIS A 74 4.94 5.81 6.10
C HIS A 74 5.70 6.65 5.08
N SER A 75 5.84 7.95 5.34
CA SER A 75 6.67 8.82 4.51
C SER A 75 7.25 9.95 5.34
N ASP A 76 8.33 10.56 4.84
CA ASP A 76 8.99 11.69 5.52
C ASP A 76 8.07 12.91 5.70
N VAL A 77 6.97 12.98 4.94
CA VAL A 77 6.05 14.13 4.92
C VAL A 77 4.79 13.86 5.71
N SER A 78 4.20 12.67 5.59
CA SER A 78 2.97 12.28 6.29
C SER A 78 2.71 10.78 6.24
N ASP A 79 2.24 10.23 7.35
CA ASP A 79 1.71 8.89 7.41
C ASP A 79 0.27 8.82 6.87
N LYS A 80 -0.06 7.70 6.24
CA LYS A 80 -1.37 7.45 5.60
C LYS A 80 -1.85 6.05 5.92
N THR A 81 -3.10 5.92 6.37
CA THR A 81 -3.76 4.61 6.53
C THR A 81 -4.83 4.43 5.47
N ILE A 82 -4.76 3.34 4.72
CA ILE A 82 -5.65 3.04 3.60
C ILE A 82 -6.41 1.75 3.89
N ARG A 83 -7.73 1.78 3.74
CA ARG A 83 -8.58 0.59 3.91
C ARG A 83 -8.54 -0.27 2.65
N ILE A 84 -8.24 -1.56 2.83
CA ILE A 84 -8.23 -2.57 1.79
C ILE A 84 -9.33 -3.58 2.12
N VAL A 85 -10.09 -4.02 1.11
CA VAL A 85 -10.99 -5.17 1.26
C VAL A 85 -10.53 -6.25 0.29
N LEU A 86 -10.27 -7.45 0.80
CA LEU A 86 -9.97 -8.64 0.01
C LEU A 86 -11.22 -9.53 -0.03
N PHE A 87 -11.56 -10.05 -1.21
CA PHE A 87 -12.69 -10.94 -1.46
C PHE A 87 -12.22 -12.28 -2.03
#